data_AF-A0A7V3RZU6-F1
#
_entry.id   AF-A0A7V3RZU6-F1
#
_cell.length_a   1.000
_cell.length_b   1.000
_cell.length_c   1.000
_cell.angle_alpha   90.00
_cell.angle_beta   90.00
_cell.angle_gamma   90.00
#
_symmetry.space_group_name_H-M   'P 1'
#
loop_
_entity.id
_entity.type
_entity.pdbx_description
1 polymer ?
#
loop_
_entity_poly.entity_id
_entity_poly.type
_entity_poly.pdbx_seq_one_letter_code
_entity_poly.pdbx_strand_id
1 'polypeptide(L)'
;NKPYYVLRGNHDRKGEQPEDWFKKVFNLEESAYSFSHQGFLFICLDDTRLDNGLGEIPEKEFAWLEKTLAANRQMPTFIFSHRPDELGAPDIKPQTVARFRELLGQNPQIVACFHGHRHKAQISNWKAASEHLPVILVPSTKEYPSGFGIIRVFENGLVYNFHRTDCPDCLEWSATTRQEYFGRAPSVLFGRLEDRNLVYDFPEAIRALVKK
;
A
#
# COMPACT_ATOMS: atom_id res chain seq x y z
N ASN A 1 -23.95 -2.76 -4.17
CA ASN A 1 -22.68 -3.35 -3.70
C ASN A 1 -21.51 -2.67 -4.39
N LYS A 2 -20.52 -2.20 -3.63
CA LYS A 2 -19.21 -1.80 -4.18
C LYS A 2 -18.28 -3.02 -4.10
N PRO A 3 -17.42 -3.28 -5.11
CA PRO A 3 -16.44 -4.35 -5.00
C PRO A 3 -15.46 -4.05 -3.86
N TYR A 4 -14.92 -5.11 -3.26
CA TYR A 4 -13.83 -5.01 -2.28
C TYR A 4 -12.68 -5.92 -2.73
N TYR A 5 -11.46 -5.48 -2.40
CA TYR A 5 -10.23 -6.20 -2.68
C TYR A 5 -9.45 -6.27 -1.37
N VAL A 6 -8.99 -7.47 -1.01
CA VAL A 6 -8.31 -7.73 0.26
C VAL A 6 -6.82 -7.93 0.05
N LEU A 7 -6.03 -7.48 1.02
CA LEU A 7 -4.58 -7.60 0.99
C LEU A 7 -4.12 -8.18 2.32
N ARG A 8 -3.21 -9.16 2.27
CA ARG A 8 -2.71 -9.85 3.45
C ARG A 8 -1.78 -8.95 4.25
N GLY A 9 -2.03 -8.80 5.55
CA GLY A 9 -1.06 -8.25 6.48
C GLY A 9 -0.26 -9.33 7.23
N ASN A 10 0.80 -8.92 7.93
CA ASN A 10 1.64 -9.84 8.71
C ASN A 10 0.90 -10.57 9.85
N HIS A 11 -0.22 -9.99 10.31
CA HIS A 11 -1.09 -10.59 11.32
C HIS A 11 -2.04 -11.64 10.74
N ASP A 12 -2.22 -11.67 9.42
CA ASP A 12 -3.02 -12.66 8.67
C ASP A 12 -2.16 -13.81 8.12
N ARG A 13 -0.93 -13.97 8.64
CA ARG A 13 -0.05 -15.09 8.30
C ARG A 13 -0.69 -16.42 8.69
N LYS A 14 -0.32 -17.50 7.99
CA LYS A 14 -0.73 -18.86 8.35
C LYS A 14 -0.21 -19.29 9.72
N GLY A 15 1.07 -19.02 10.01
CA GLY A 15 1.76 -19.53 11.19
C GLY A 15 1.70 -21.06 11.26
N GLU A 16 1.37 -21.58 12.44
CA GLU A 16 1.21 -23.02 12.70
C GLU A 16 -0.19 -23.56 12.35
N GLN A 17 -1.08 -22.71 11.82
CA GLN A 17 -2.44 -23.11 11.50
C GLN A 17 -2.45 -24.18 10.39
N PRO A 18 -3.38 -25.16 10.44
CA PRO A 18 -3.45 -26.20 9.42
C PRO A 18 -3.79 -25.64 8.04
N GLU A 19 -4.56 -24.55 8.01
CA GLU A 19 -5.06 -23.91 6.81
C GLU A 19 -4.62 -22.44 6.74
N ASP A 20 -4.51 -21.94 5.52
CA ASP A 20 -4.39 -20.51 5.26
C ASP A 20 -5.77 -19.84 5.35
N TRP A 21 -6.13 -19.42 6.56
CA TRP A 21 -7.44 -18.84 6.83
C TRP A 21 -7.71 -17.54 6.07
N PHE A 22 -6.69 -16.73 5.79
CA PHE A 22 -6.86 -15.52 4.98
C PHE A 22 -7.38 -15.89 3.58
N LYS A 23 -6.73 -16.83 2.89
CA LYS A 23 -7.19 -17.28 1.57
C LYS A 23 -8.55 -17.94 1.65
N LYS A 24 -8.79 -18.77 2.68
CA LYS A 24 -10.05 -19.51 2.83
C LYS A 24 -11.25 -18.58 3.09
N VAL A 25 -11.13 -17.63 4.02
CA VAL A 25 -12.21 -16.70 4.38
C VAL A 25 -12.57 -15.78 3.22
N PHE A 26 -11.57 -15.33 2.47
CA PHE A 26 -11.78 -14.44 1.32
C PHE A 26 -11.93 -15.18 -0.02
N ASN A 27 -11.98 -16.51 0.00
CA ASN A 27 -12.13 -17.37 -1.18
C ASN A 27 -11.11 -17.04 -2.29
N LEU A 28 -9.83 -16.95 -1.93
CA LEU A 28 -8.73 -16.60 -2.83
C LEU A 28 -7.93 -17.82 -3.26
N GLU A 29 -7.73 -17.96 -4.58
CA GLU A 29 -6.79 -18.94 -5.12
C GLU A 29 -5.34 -18.54 -4.88
N GLU A 30 -5.00 -17.25 -5.00
CA GLU A 30 -3.68 -16.68 -4.75
C GLU A 30 -3.81 -15.42 -3.88
N SER A 31 -2.80 -15.12 -3.06
CA SER A 31 -2.79 -13.95 -2.19
C SER A 31 -2.20 -12.70 -2.85
N ALA A 32 -1.44 -12.87 -3.95
CA ALA A 32 -1.03 -11.80 -4.85
C ALA A 32 -1.86 -11.88 -6.14
N TYR A 33 -2.44 -10.76 -6.56
CA TYR A 33 -3.31 -10.70 -7.73
C TYR A 33 -3.39 -9.29 -8.32
N SER A 34 -3.96 -9.17 -9.51
CA SER A 34 -4.21 -7.88 -10.15
C SER A 34 -5.59 -7.82 -10.78
N PHE A 35 -6.08 -6.62 -10.98
CA PHE A 35 -7.33 -6.36 -11.69
C PHE A 35 -7.23 -5.03 -12.43
N SER A 36 -8.00 -4.89 -13.51
CA SER A 36 -8.11 -3.64 -14.25
C SER A 36 -9.45 -2.98 -13.98
N HIS A 37 -9.45 -1.66 -13.85
CA HIS A 37 -10.67 -0.87 -13.72
C HIS A 37 -10.47 0.49 -14.39
N GLN A 38 -11.39 0.88 -15.28
CA GLN A 38 -11.38 2.18 -15.96
C GLN A 38 -10.03 2.54 -16.63
N GLY A 39 -9.36 1.56 -17.22
CA GLY A 39 -8.07 1.78 -17.88
C GLY A 39 -6.85 1.87 -16.96
N PHE A 40 -7.01 1.60 -15.66
CA PHE A 40 -5.92 1.48 -14.69
C PHE A 40 -5.73 0.02 -14.28
N LEU A 41 -4.48 -0.35 -13.99
CA LEU A 41 -4.12 -1.62 -13.38
C LEU A 41 -3.95 -1.42 -11.87
N PHE A 42 -4.47 -2.35 -11.09
CA PHE A 42 -4.31 -2.41 -9.65
C PHE A 42 -3.65 -3.73 -9.31
N ILE A 43 -2.54 -3.68 -8.58
CA ILE A 43 -1.76 -4.84 -8.15
C ILE A 43 -1.82 -4.91 -6.62
N CYS A 44 -2.28 -6.03 -6.09
CA CYS A 44 -2.24 -6.36 -4.67
C CYS A 44 -1.13 -7.38 -4.44
N LEU A 45 -0.09 -6.99 -3.71
CA LEU A 45 1.05 -7.83 -3.37
C LEU A 45 0.89 -8.46 -1.99
N ASP A 46 1.35 -9.69 -1.87
CA ASP A 46 1.55 -10.35 -0.59
C ASP A 46 3.03 -10.33 -0.22
N ASP A 47 3.41 -9.40 0.65
CA ASP A 47 4.77 -9.31 1.17
C ASP A 47 4.94 -10.02 2.51
N THR A 48 4.04 -10.94 2.86
CA THR A 48 4.03 -11.62 4.16
C THR A 48 4.53 -13.06 4.07
N ARG A 49 5.61 -13.35 4.78
CA ARG A 49 6.02 -14.73 5.04
C ARG A 49 4.99 -15.46 5.87
N LEU A 50 4.53 -16.60 5.37
CA LEU A 50 3.43 -17.34 5.99
C LEU A 50 3.81 -17.96 7.34
N ASP A 51 5.07 -18.27 7.58
CA ASP A 51 5.56 -18.94 8.78
C ASP A 51 5.63 -17.99 9.99
N ASN A 52 6.26 -16.83 9.82
CA ASN A 52 6.60 -15.92 10.91
C ASN A 52 6.10 -14.48 10.74
N GLY A 53 5.49 -14.18 9.59
CA GLY A 53 4.93 -12.88 9.29
C GLY A 53 5.96 -11.84 8.89
N LEU A 54 7.25 -12.15 8.80
CA LEU A 54 8.26 -11.20 8.32
C LEU A 54 8.03 -10.84 6.85
N GLY A 55 8.58 -9.71 6.44
CA GLY A 55 8.47 -9.16 5.10
C GLY A 55 9.34 -9.92 4.08
N GLU A 56 8.71 -10.46 3.07
CA GLU A 56 9.35 -11.04 1.88
C GLU A 56 8.32 -11.17 0.76
N ILE A 57 8.73 -10.84 -0.46
CA ILE A 57 8.01 -11.24 -1.68
C ILE A 57 8.74 -12.48 -2.22
N PRO A 58 8.11 -13.67 -2.25
CA PRO A 58 8.72 -14.89 -2.77
C PRO A 58 9.09 -14.75 -4.26
N GLU A 59 10.07 -15.53 -4.73
CA GLU A 59 10.51 -15.49 -6.14
C GLU A 59 9.38 -15.68 -7.14
N LYS A 60 8.45 -16.61 -6.86
CA LYS A 60 7.28 -16.87 -7.72
C LYS A 60 6.43 -15.61 -7.91
N GLU A 61 6.31 -14.79 -6.87
CA GLU A 61 5.49 -13.59 -6.86
C GLU A 61 6.22 -12.41 -7.49
N PHE A 62 7.55 -12.31 -7.30
CA PHE A 62 8.36 -11.38 -8.08
C PHE A 62 8.30 -11.66 -9.58
N ALA A 63 8.48 -12.92 -9.99
CA ALA A 63 8.38 -13.30 -11.40
C ALA A 63 6.99 -13.02 -11.99
N TRP A 64 5.93 -13.26 -11.21
CA TRP A 64 4.57 -12.89 -11.58
C TRP A 64 4.40 -11.37 -11.72
N LEU A 65 4.93 -10.59 -10.77
CA LEU A 65 4.85 -9.13 -10.77
C LEU A 65 5.59 -8.54 -11.98
N GLU A 66 6.81 -8.99 -12.25
CA GLU A 66 7.62 -8.61 -13.41
C GLU A 66 6.88 -8.87 -14.72
N LYS A 67 6.33 -10.09 -14.87
CA LYS A 67 5.54 -10.47 -16.05
C LYS A 67 4.27 -9.61 -16.19
N THR A 68 3.58 -9.37 -15.08
CA THR A 68 2.34 -8.58 -15.05
C THR A 68 2.60 -7.14 -15.46
N LEU A 69 3.64 -6.51 -14.91
CA LEU A 69 4.04 -5.16 -15.28
C LEU A 69 4.52 -5.07 -16.73
N ALA A 70 5.30 -6.05 -17.21
CA ALA A 70 5.75 -6.11 -18.60
C ALA A 70 4.58 -6.26 -19.59
N ALA A 71 3.56 -7.06 -19.25
CA ALA A 71 2.38 -7.22 -20.10
C ALA A 71 1.49 -5.96 -20.12
N ASN A 72 1.56 -5.11 -19.09
CA ASN A 72 0.69 -3.94 -18.92
C ASN A 72 1.47 -2.62 -18.97
N ARG A 73 2.55 -2.56 -19.76
CA ARG A 73 3.40 -1.37 -19.90
C ARG A 73 2.68 -0.10 -20.33
N GLN A 74 1.52 -0.25 -20.96
CA GLN A 74 0.69 0.85 -21.47
C GLN A 74 -0.52 1.16 -20.58
N MET A 75 -0.51 0.70 -19.33
CA MET A 75 -1.59 0.92 -18.37
C MET A 75 -1.04 1.59 -17.11
N PRO A 76 -1.55 2.77 -16.70
CA PRO A 76 -1.19 3.38 -15.44
C PRO A 76 -1.50 2.41 -14.28
N THR A 77 -0.53 2.20 -13.41
CA THR A 77 -0.56 1.09 -12.44
C THR A 77 -0.45 1.58 -11.00
N PHE A 78 -1.38 1.13 -10.16
CA PHE A 78 -1.32 1.26 -8.71
C PHE A 78 -0.80 -0.03 -8.08
N ILE A 79 0.07 0.09 -7.08
CA ILE A 79 0.54 -1.06 -6.30
C ILE A 79 0.13 -0.90 -4.84
N PHE A 80 -0.40 -1.96 -4.26
CA PHE A 80 -0.76 -2.07 -2.86
C PHE A 80 0.05 -3.21 -2.25
N SER A 81 0.63 -3.00 -1.08
CA SER A 81 1.23 -4.06 -0.27
C SER A 81 1.07 -3.73 1.21
N HIS A 82 1.42 -4.64 2.11
CA HIS A 82 1.25 -4.38 3.53
C HIS A 82 2.40 -3.55 4.06
N ARG A 83 3.63 -3.88 3.67
CA ARG A 83 4.84 -3.26 4.19
C ARG A 83 5.34 -2.11 3.32
N PRO A 84 5.87 -1.06 3.95
CA PRO A 84 6.58 -0.01 3.24
C PRO A 84 7.77 -0.58 2.46
N ASP A 85 8.09 0.04 1.33
CA ASP A 85 9.32 -0.18 0.58
C ASP A 85 10.54 0.47 1.26
N GLU A 86 10.72 0.31 2.57
CA GLU A 86 11.77 0.99 3.36
C GLU A 86 13.07 0.18 3.47
N LEU A 87 14.15 0.66 2.82
CA LEU A 87 15.49 0.06 3.00
C LEU A 87 15.94 0.20 4.46
N GLY A 88 16.36 -0.90 5.09
CA GLY A 88 16.83 -0.93 6.47
C GLY A 88 15.73 -1.13 7.52
N ALA A 89 14.48 -1.31 7.10
CA ALA A 89 13.42 -1.78 7.98
C ALA A 89 13.78 -3.17 8.57
N PRO A 90 13.66 -3.38 9.89
CA PRO A 90 14.13 -4.59 10.54
C PRO A 90 13.28 -5.83 10.22
N ASP A 91 12.06 -5.61 9.71
CA ASP A 91 11.03 -6.63 9.57
C ASP A 91 10.79 -7.06 8.12
N ILE A 92 11.63 -6.64 7.17
CA ILE A 92 11.58 -7.05 5.75
C ILE A 92 13.00 -7.31 5.23
N LYS A 93 13.16 -8.32 4.37
CA LYS A 93 14.47 -8.63 3.77
C LYS A 93 14.97 -7.44 2.94
N PRO A 94 16.19 -6.93 3.19
CA PRO A 94 16.75 -5.81 2.41
C PRO A 94 16.76 -6.07 0.90
N GLN A 95 16.99 -7.32 0.48
CA GLN A 95 17.00 -7.74 -0.92
C GLN A 95 15.61 -7.61 -1.56
N THR A 96 14.54 -7.92 -0.80
CA THR A 96 13.16 -7.73 -1.27
C THR A 96 12.90 -6.27 -1.56
N VAL A 97 13.27 -5.38 -0.63
CA VAL A 97 13.09 -3.93 -0.82
C VAL A 97 13.93 -3.41 -1.99
N ALA A 98 15.19 -3.83 -2.10
CA ALA A 98 16.09 -3.41 -3.16
C ALA A 98 15.56 -3.81 -4.56
N ARG A 99 15.15 -5.07 -4.74
CA ARG A 99 14.58 -5.57 -5.99
C ARG A 99 13.24 -4.90 -6.31
N PHE A 100 12.37 -4.73 -5.31
CA PHE A 100 11.10 -4.04 -5.51
C PHE A 100 11.33 -2.60 -6.00
N ARG A 101 12.24 -1.86 -5.36
CA ARG A 101 12.63 -0.51 -5.81
C ARG A 101 13.23 -0.54 -7.21
N GLU A 102 14.15 -1.44 -7.53
CA GLU A 102 14.67 -1.57 -8.90
C GLU A 102 13.54 -1.76 -9.92
N LEU A 103 12.59 -2.64 -9.60
CA LEU A 103 11.43 -2.89 -10.46
C LEU A 103 10.55 -1.66 -10.63
N LEU A 104 10.28 -0.90 -9.56
CA LEU A 104 9.55 0.36 -9.66
C LEU A 104 10.25 1.33 -10.64
N GLY A 105 11.58 1.39 -10.63
CA GLY A 105 12.38 2.31 -11.44
C GLY A 105 12.43 1.91 -12.91
N GLN A 106 12.34 0.60 -13.17
CA GLN A 106 12.20 0.06 -14.51
C GLN A 106 10.77 0.17 -15.04
N ASN A 107 9.79 0.59 -14.25
CA ASN A 107 8.36 0.61 -14.57
C ASN A 107 7.72 2.00 -14.42
N PRO A 108 8.00 2.94 -15.35
CA PRO A 108 7.51 4.31 -15.27
C PRO A 108 5.98 4.43 -15.41
N GLN A 109 5.28 3.37 -15.79
CA GLN A 109 3.81 3.35 -15.83
C GLN A 109 3.16 3.26 -14.43
N ILE A 110 3.95 3.04 -13.37
CA ILE A 110 3.46 2.98 -11.99
C ILE A 110 3.22 4.41 -11.48
N VAL A 111 2.03 4.68 -10.96
CA VAL A 111 1.59 6.04 -10.60
C VAL A 111 1.56 6.31 -9.09
N ALA A 112 1.38 5.28 -8.27
CA ALA A 112 1.45 5.38 -6.82
C ALA A 112 1.59 4.00 -6.17
N CYS A 113 2.26 3.96 -5.02
CA CYS A 113 2.30 2.81 -4.13
C CYS A 113 1.61 3.13 -2.80
N PHE A 114 0.80 2.20 -2.31
CA PHE A 114 0.11 2.31 -1.03
C PHE A 114 0.50 1.16 -0.11
N HIS A 115 0.92 1.49 1.10
CA HIS A 115 1.28 0.51 2.12
C HIS A 115 0.62 0.81 3.47
N GLY A 116 0.61 -0.20 4.34
CA GLY A 116 0.17 -0.12 5.72
C GLY A 116 1.32 -0.37 6.70
N HIS A 117 1.12 -1.34 7.60
CA HIS A 117 2.08 -1.90 8.55
C HIS A 117 2.64 -0.95 9.64
N ARG A 118 3.07 0.27 9.32
CA ARG A 118 3.67 1.22 10.27
C ARG A 118 2.65 1.95 11.14
N HIS A 119 1.37 1.84 10.81
CA HIS A 119 0.24 2.52 11.48
C HIS A 119 0.34 4.06 11.48
N LYS A 120 1.28 4.61 10.72
CA LYS A 120 1.65 6.03 10.67
C LYS A 120 1.23 6.63 9.33
N ALA A 121 0.82 7.91 9.36
CA ALA A 121 0.69 8.71 8.15
C ALA A 121 2.06 9.16 7.65
N GLN A 122 2.38 8.82 6.41
CA GLN A 122 3.59 9.29 5.75
C GLN A 122 3.38 9.30 4.25
N ILE A 123 3.83 10.37 3.59
CA ILE A 123 3.94 10.39 2.14
C ILE A 123 5.40 10.68 1.80
N SER A 124 6.02 9.75 1.09
CA SER A 124 7.36 9.92 0.55
C SER A 124 7.32 9.92 -0.96
N ASN A 125 8.22 10.69 -1.56
CA ASN A 125 8.40 10.70 -3.00
C ASN A 125 9.66 9.93 -3.35
N TRP A 126 9.49 8.83 -4.07
CA TRP A 126 10.60 8.05 -4.59
C TRP A 126 11.09 8.62 -5.92
N LYS A 127 12.40 8.83 -6.05
CA LYS A 127 13.03 9.69 -7.07
C LYS A 127 13.78 8.93 -8.18
N ALA A 128 13.57 7.63 -8.34
CA ALA A 128 14.46 6.83 -9.20
C ALA A 128 14.23 7.00 -10.71
N ALA A 129 13.10 7.57 -11.13
CA ALA A 129 12.92 8.13 -12.46
C ALA A 129 12.85 9.66 -12.34
N SER A 130 13.00 10.41 -13.43
CA SER A 130 12.92 11.88 -13.49
C SER A 130 11.64 12.52 -12.92
N GLU A 131 10.75 11.71 -12.36
CA GLU A 131 9.44 12.04 -11.83
C GLU A 131 9.31 11.46 -10.42
N HIS A 132 8.60 12.17 -9.55
CA HIS A 132 8.38 11.77 -8.17
C HIS A 132 7.25 10.73 -8.12
N LEU A 133 7.56 9.48 -7.77
CA LEU A 133 6.55 8.44 -7.51
C LEU A 133 6.06 8.58 -6.05
N PRO A 134 4.77 8.90 -5.81
CA PRO A 134 4.25 8.95 -4.46
C PRO A 134 4.13 7.54 -3.86
N VAL A 135 4.68 7.40 -2.66
CA VAL A 135 4.56 6.23 -1.80
C VAL A 135 3.84 6.66 -0.53
N ILE A 136 2.66 6.10 -0.30
CA ILE A 136 1.73 6.51 0.75
C ILE A 136 1.65 5.40 1.81
N LEU A 137 2.00 5.73 3.06
CA LEU A 137 1.67 4.93 4.23
C LEU A 137 0.34 5.39 4.80
N VAL A 138 -0.65 4.50 4.70
CA VAL A 138 -2.00 4.75 5.20
C VAL A 138 -2.03 4.38 6.69
N PRO A 139 -2.47 5.29 7.57
CA PRO A 139 -2.65 4.97 8.98
C PRO A 139 -3.59 3.80 9.19
N SER A 140 -3.36 3.10 10.28
CA SER A 140 -4.22 1.99 10.70
C SER A 140 -5.60 2.50 11.13
N THR A 141 -6.61 1.67 10.91
CA THR A 141 -7.96 1.89 11.44
C THR A 141 -8.05 1.49 12.91
N LYS A 142 -7.19 0.57 13.38
CA LYS A 142 -7.23 -0.02 14.74
C LYS A 142 -6.99 1.02 15.83
N GLU A 143 -5.99 1.88 15.72
CA GLU A 143 -5.62 2.80 16.79
C GLU A 143 -5.37 4.22 16.27
N TYR A 144 -5.11 5.16 17.17
CA TYR A 144 -4.78 6.53 16.83
C TYR A 144 -3.80 6.62 15.64
N PRO A 145 -4.12 7.39 14.57
CA PRO A 145 -5.21 8.37 14.50
C PRO A 145 -6.62 7.82 14.20
N SER A 146 -6.73 6.52 13.87
CA SER A 146 -7.91 5.77 13.44
C SER A 146 -8.59 6.40 12.22
N GLY A 147 -8.51 5.71 11.08
CA GLY A 147 -9.11 6.21 9.86
C GLY A 147 -8.83 5.35 8.65
N PHE A 148 -9.06 5.94 7.48
CA PHE A 148 -8.82 5.34 6.18
C PHE A 148 -8.42 6.39 5.14
N GLY A 149 -7.77 5.94 4.08
CA GLY A 149 -7.45 6.77 2.92
C GLY A 149 -8.61 6.86 1.93
N ILE A 150 -8.89 8.05 1.42
CA ILE A 150 -9.77 8.28 0.27
C ILE A 150 -8.88 8.70 -0.90
N ILE A 151 -8.90 7.93 -1.98
CA ILE A 151 -8.20 8.23 -3.22
C ILE A 151 -9.24 8.57 -4.28
N ARG A 152 -9.08 9.71 -4.94
CA ARG A 152 -9.87 10.11 -6.11
C ARG A 152 -8.92 10.17 -7.30
N VAL A 153 -9.22 9.41 -8.34
CA VAL A 153 -8.42 9.33 -9.56
C VAL A 153 -9.14 10.07 -10.67
N PHE A 154 -8.42 10.92 -11.37
CA PHE A 154 -8.87 11.76 -12.47
C PHE A 154 -8.00 11.49 -13.71
N GLU A 155 -8.36 12.06 -14.85
CA GLU A 155 -7.65 11.85 -16.12
C GLU A 155 -6.20 12.35 -16.05
N ASN A 156 -5.95 13.41 -15.28
CA ASN A 156 -4.67 14.09 -15.20
C ASN A 156 -3.93 13.90 -13.87
N GLY A 157 -4.47 13.14 -12.93
CA GLY A 157 -3.86 13.02 -11.62
C GLY A 157 -4.72 12.31 -10.58
N LEU A 158 -4.29 12.39 -9.33
CA LEU A 158 -5.05 11.87 -8.20
C LEU A 158 -5.00 12.82 -7.01
N VAL A 159 -5.97 12.63 -6.12
CA VAL A 159 -6.01 13.24 -4.79
C VAL A 159 -6.12 12.13 -3.76
N TYR A 160 -5.25 12.17 -2.75
CA TYR A 160 -5.33 11.33 -1.57
C TYR A 160 -5.60 12.20 -0.34
N ASN A 161 -6.58 11.79 0.47
CA ASN A 161 -6.83 12.37 1.78
C ASN A 161 -7.00 11.25 2.82
N PHE A 162 -6.32 11.38 3.95
CA PHE A 162 -6.63 10.58 5.12
C PHE A 162 -7.86 11.15 5.83
N HIS A 163 -8.85 10.29 6.08
CA HIS A 163 -10.06 10.62 6.80
C HIS A 163 -10.09 9.87 8.14
N ARG A 164 -10.17 10.61 9.24
CA ARG A 164 -10.33 10.01 10.57
C ARG A 164 -11.75 9.52 10.74
N THR A 165 -11.90 8.43 11.47
CA THR A 165 -13.22 8.01 11.97
C THR A 165 -13.69 9.01 13.03
N ASP A 166 -14.97 9.39 12.97
CA ASP A 166 -15.55 10.47 13.79
C ASP A 166 -16.84 10.07 14.51
N CYS A 167 -17.18 8.78 14.50
CA CYS A 167 -18.29 8.26 15.31
C CYS A 167 -17.99 8.39 16.82
N PRO A 168 -18.99 8.50 17.72
CA PRO A 168 -18.76 8.64 19.16
C PRO A 168 -17.79 7.60 19.74
N ASP A 169 -18.05 6.30 19.49
CA ASP A 169 -17.19 5.20 19.94
C ASP A 169 -15.80 5.25 19.30
N CYS A 170 -15.71 5.69 18.04
CA CYS A 170 -14.46 5.85 17.31
C CYS A 170 -13.58 6.95 17.94
N LEU A 171 -14.19 8.07 18.31
CA LEU A 171 -13.50 9.19 18.95
C LEU A 171 -13.04 8.83 20.37
N GLU A 172 -13.87 8.12 21.13
CA GLU A 172 -13.48 7.58 22.44
C GLU A 172 -12.31 6.59 22.31
N TRP A 173 -12.39 5.66 21.36
CA TRP A 173 -11.33 4.70 21.11
C TRP A 173 -10.02 5.37 20.63
N SER A 174 -10.12 6.36 19.74
CA SER A 174 -8.99 7.19 19.31
C SER A 174 -8.39 7.99 20.47
N ALA A 175 -9.21 8.50 21.38
CA ALA A 175 -8.78 9.21 22.59
C ALA A 175 -8.14 8.28 23.64
N THR A 176 -8.51 7.01 23.65
CA THR A 176 -7.90 5.98 24.49
C THR A 176 -6.54 5.58 23.91
N THR A 177 -6.51 5.20 22.64
CA THR A 177 -5.31 4.69 21.97
C THR A 177 -4.28 5.78 21.67
N ARG A 178 -4.62 7.06 21.72
CA ARG A 178 -3.60 8.13 21.68
C ARG A 178 -2.60 8.05 22.85
N GLN A 179 -2.93 7.31 23.92
CA GLN A 179 -2.06 7.06 25.07
C GLN A 179 -1.02 5.96 24.82
N GLU A 180 -1.15 5.22 23.71
CA GLU A 180 -0.10 4.29 23.28
C GLU A 180 1.24 5.01 23.10
N TYR A 181 2.33 4.23 23.17
CA TYR A 181 3.69 4.75 23.13
C TYR A 181 3.95 5.80 24.23
N PHE A 182 3.40 5.57 25.44
CA PHE A 182 3.51 6.49 26.58
C PHE A 182 2.96 7.90 26.25
N GLY A 183 1.80 7.98 25.59
CA GLY A 183 1.17 9.24 25.19
C GLY A 183 1.74 9.87 23.91
N ARG A 184 2.67 9.19 23.23
CA ARG A 184 3.37 9.74 22.06
C ARG A 184 2.75 9.39 20.72
N ALA A 185 1.69 8.57 20.67
CA ALA A 185 1.02 8.21 19.42
C ALA A 185 0.72 9.42 18.50
N PRO A 186 0.23 10.59 19.00
CA PRO A 186 0.07 11.79 18.17
C PRO A 186 1.34 12.28 17.48
N SER A 187 2.47 12.26 18.20
CA SER A 187 3.75 12.71 17.66
C SER A 187 4.41 11.69 16.72
N VAL A 188 4.11 10.40 16.88
CA VAL A 188 4.76 9.31 16.15
C VAL A 188 3.94 8.89 14.93
N LEU A 189 2.62 8.77 15.05
CA LEU A 189 1.75 8.15 14.06
C LEU A 189 0.99 9.16 13.20
N PHE A 190 0.74 10.39 13.68
CA PHE A 190 -0.16 11.29 12.96
C PHE A 190 0.45 11.90 11.71
N GLY A 191 1.78 12.11 11.71
CA GLY A 191 2.47 12.83 10.65
C GLY A 191 2.10 14.31 10.56
N ARG A 192 2.63 14.98 9.55
CA ARG A 192 2.30 16.37 9.16
C ARG A 192 1.04 16.40 8.29
N LEU A 193 0.58 17.60 7.93
CA LEU A 193 -0.57 17.74 7.03
C LEU A 193 -0.28 17.15 5.64
N GLU A 194 0.94 17.37 5.13
CA GLU A 194 1.45 16.84 3.87
C GLU A 194 1.61 15.31 3.87
N ASP A 195 1.73 14.67 5.04
CA ASP A 195 1.73 13.21 5.18
C ASP A 195 0.33 12.58 5.12
N ARG A 196 -0.72 13.42 5.12
CA ARG A 196 -2.12 13.01 5.16
C ARG A 196 -2.92 13.47 3.95
N ASN A 197 -2.35 14.33 3.11
CA ASN A 197 -3.02 14.93 1.98
C ASN A 197 -2.04 15.08 0.82
N LEU A 198 -2.45 14.65 -0.36
CA LEU A 198 -1.67 14.73 -1.58
C LEU A 198 -2.58 15.13 -2.73
N VAL A 199 -2.10 16.07 -3.53
CA VAL A 199 -2.54 16.28 -4.90
C VAL A 199 -1.35 15.91 -5.77
N TYR A 200 -1.55 14.97 -6.68
CA TYR A 200 -0.49 14.48 -7.55
C TYR A 200 -0.95 14.56 -9.00
N ASP A 201 -0.35 15.47 -9.75
CA ASP A 201 -0.53 15.54 -11.19
C ASP A 201 0.25 14.41 -11.84
N PHE A 202 -0.43 13.64 -12.67
CA PHE A 202 0.21 12.63 -13.46
C PHE A 202 1.21 13.28 -14.41
N PRO A 203 2.45 12.75 -14.46
CA PRO A 203 3.40 13.23 -15.43
C PRO A 203 2.93 12.99 -16.87
N GLU A 204 3.53 13.70 -17.83
CA GLU A 204 3.09 13.62 -19.24
C GLU A 204 3.12 12.19 -19.79
N ALA A 205 4.15 11.41 -19.43
CA ALA A 205 4.26 10.02 -19.83
C ALA A 205 3.07 9.17 -19.32
N ILE A 206 2.61 9.39 -18.09
CA ILE A 206 1.43 8.71 -17.54
C ILE A 206 0.14 9.21 -18.18
N ARG A 207 -0.02 10.53 -18.34
CA ARG A 207 -1.22 11.12 -18.96
C ARG A 207 -1.45 10.59 -20.38
N ALA A 208 -0.37 10.32 -21.12
CA ALA A 208 -0.44 9.70 -22.45
C ALA A 208 -0.99 8.26 -22.43
N LEU A 209 -0.89 7.55 -21.30
CA LEU A 209 -1.42 6.20 -21.12
C LEU A 209 -2.89 6.19 -20.65
N VAL A 210 -3.35 7.27 -20.00
CA VAL A 210 -4.75 7.39 -19.56
C VAL A 210 -5.62 7.60 -20.79
N LYS A 211 -6.38 6.57 -21.16
CA LYS A 211 -7.34 6.67 -22.27
C LYS A 211 -8.47 7.61 -21.87
N LYS A 212 -8.74 8.61 -22.73
CA LYS A 212 -9.89 9.50 -22.62
C LYS A 212 -11.20 8.78 -22.90
#